data_AF-A0A7C0VPN1-F1
#
_entry.id   AF-A0A7C0VPN1-F1
#
_cell.length_a   1.000
_cell.length_b   1.000
_cell.length_c   1.000
_cell.angle_alpha   90.00
_cell.angle_beta   90.00
_cell.angle_gamma   90.00
#
_symmetry.space_group_name_H-M   'P 1'
#
loop_
_entity.id
_entity.type
_entity.pdbx_description
1 polymer ?
#
loop_
_entity_poly.entity_id
_entity_poly.type
_entity_poly.pdbx_seq_one_letter_code
_entity_poly.pdbx_strand_id
1 'polypeptide(L)'
;MTVPKSHPRYQSLHIRERLVSGVASGIASQVGLIAHGRGEAFDYLIGERTTGSAMHATEAAVAMLASARNPVISVNGNVAALVPG
;
A
#
# COMPACT_ATOMS: atom_id res chain seq x y z
N MET A 1 -13.54 13.47 -3.16
CA MET A 1 -14.93 13.14 -3.53
C MET A 1 -15.38 12.08 -2.53
N THR A 2 -16.52 12.21 -1.85
CA THR A 2 -16.82 11.20 -0.82
C THR A 2 -17.36 9.93 -1.48
N VAL A 3 -16.50 8.92 -1.64
CA VAL A 3 -16.91 7.60 -2.14
C VAL A 3 -17.80 6.93 -1.08
N PRO A 4 -19.04 6.53 -1.39
CA PRO A 4 -19.91 5.87 -0.42
C PRO A 4 -19.30 4.54 0.06
N LYS A 5 -19.41 4.23 1.36
CA LYS A 5 -18.92 2.95 1.91
C LYS A 5 -19.61 1.72 1.31
N SER A 6 -20.81 1.89 0.77
CA SER A 6 -21.57 0.85 0.05
C SER A 6 -21.04 0.59 -1.36
N HIS A 7 -20.13 1.41 -1.87
CA HIS A 7 -19.61 1.27 -3.23
C HIS A 7 -18.71 0.02 -3.34
N PRO A 8 -18.88 -0.84 -4.35
CA PRO A 8 -18.11 -2.08 -4.49
C PRO A 8 -16.59 -1.85 -4.61
N ARG A 9 -16.19 -0.66 -5.09
CA ARG A 9 -14.78 -0.23 -5.22
C ARG A 9 -14.32 0.72 -4.11
N TYR A 10 -15.06 0.83 -3.00
CA TYR A 10 -14.80 1.83 -1.96
C TYR A 10 -13.32 1.83 -1.51
N GLN A 11 -12.75 0.66 -1.25
CA GLN A 11 -11.38 0.54 -0.76
C GLN A 11 -10.34 1.05 -1.78
N SER A 12 -10.38 0.55 -3.02
CA SER A 12 -9.46 0.99 -4.08
C SER A 12 -9.56 2.49 -4.34
N LEU A 13 -10.77 3.05 -4.40
CA LEU A 13 -10.94 4.49 -4.60
C LEU A 13 -10.46 5.32 -3.41
N HIS A 14 -10.71 4.86 -2.18
CA HIS A 14 -10.24 5.55 -0.97
C HIS A 14 -8.71 5.58 -0.89
N ILE A 15 -8.04 4.47 -1.22
CA ILE A 15 -6.58 4.39 -1.26
C ILE A 15 -5.99 5.35 -2.30
N ARG A 16 -6.60 5.45 -3.50
CA ARG A 16 -6.20 6.43 -4.53
C ARG A 16 -6.29 7.86 -4.02
N GLU A 17 -7.39 8.21 -3.35
CA GLU A 17 -7.57 9.56 -2.79
C GLU A 17 -6.51 9.90 -1.74
N ARG A 18 -6.16 8.94 -0.87
CA ARG A 18 -5.09 9.12 0.11
C ARG A 18 -3.75 9.41 -0.57
N LEU A 19 -3.43 8.70 -1.64
CA LEU A 19 -2.18 8.93 -2.37
C LEU A 19 -2.17 10.27 -3.10
N VAL A 20 -3.29 10.66 -3.72
CA VAL A 20 -3.46 11.99 -4.35
C VAL A 20 -3.26 13.09 -3.31
N SER A 21 -3.87 12.95 -2.13
CA SER A 21 -3.66 13.89 -1.02
C SER A 21 -2.20 13.91 -0.57
N GLY A 22 -1.54 12.75 -0.50
CA GLY A 22 -0.12 12.64 -0.17
C GLY A 22 0.79 13.34 -1.18
N VAL A 23 0.44 13.34 -2.47
CA VAL A 23 1.16 14.13 -3.48
C VAL A 23 0.90 15.62 -3.29
N ALA A 24 -0.36 16.01 -3.08
CA ALA A 24 -0.73 17.41 -2.86
C ALA A 24 -0.05 18.02 -1.62
N SER A 25 0.20 17.21 -0.58
CA SER A 25 0.91 17.61 0.64
C SER A 25 2.43 17.44 0.57
N GLY A 26 3.01 17.06 -0.58
CA GLY A 26 4.46 16.89 -0.76
C GLY A 26 5.06 15.63 -0.11
N ILE A 27 4.23 14.70 0.38
CA ILE A 27 4.66 13.43 0.99
C ILE A 27 5.08 12.43 -0.09
N ALA A 28 4.30 12.34 -1.17
CA ALA A 28 4.54 11.46 -2.30
C ALA A 28 4.87 12.26 -3.57
N SER A 29 5.54 11.62 -4.54
CA SER A 29 5.84 12.22 -5.83
C SER A 29 4.73 11.90 -6.86
N GLN A 30 4.64 12.69 -7.93
CA GLN A 30 3.74 12.39 -9.05
C GLN A 30 4.04 11.02 -9.68
N VAL A 31 5.32 10.62 -9.77
CA VAL A 31 5.72 9.28 -10.23
C VAL A 31 5.20 8.19 -9.29
N GLY A 32 5.03 8.50 -8.00
CA GLY A 32 4.39 7.64 -7.01
C GLY A 32 2.94 7.26 -7.36
N LEU A 33 2.18 8.16 -8.01
CA LEU A 33 0.82 7.85 -8.49
C LEU A 33 0.85 6.79 -9.60
N ILE A 34 1.77 6.94 -10.55
CA ILE A 34 1.95 5.96 -11.63
C ILE A 34 2.36 4.61 -11.05
N ALA A 35 3.27 4.61 -10.07
CA ALA A 35 3.69 3.40 -9.38
C ALA A 35 2.54 2.69 -8.68
N HIS A 36 1.64 3.45 -8.06
CA HIS A 36 0.45 2.88 -7.43
C HIS A 36 -0.52 2.27 -8.44
N GLY A 37 -0.78 2.94 -9.57
CA GLY A 37 -1.61 2.40 -10.64
C GLY A 37 -1.10 1.06 -11.20
N ARG A 38 0.24 0.90 -11.31
CA ARG A 38 0.83 -0.41 -11.65
C ARG A 38 0.55 -1.47 -10.59
N GLY A 39 0.66 -1.11 -9.31
CA GLY A 39 0.35 -1.99 -8.19
C GLY A 39 -1.10 -2.45 -8.22
N GLU A 40 -2.05 -1.53 -8.42
CA GLU A 40 -3.47 -1.88 -8.55
C GLU A 40 -3.72 -2.83 -9.72
N ALA A 41 -3.08 -2.63 -10.88
CA ALA A 41 -3.21 -3.53 -12.01
C ALA A 41 -2.85 -4.99 -11.66
N PHE A 42 -1.78 -5.21 -10.87
CA PHE A 42 -1.46 -6.53 -10.35
C PHE A 42 -2.45 -7.00 -9.28
N ASP A 43 -2.93 -6.11 -8.43
CA ASP A 43 -3.90 -6.41 -7.38
C ASP A 43 -5.20 -6.98 -7.97
N TYR A 44 -5.67 -6.41 -9.08
CA TYR A 44 -6.79 -6.95 -9.87
C TYR A 44 -6.53 -8.40 -10.33
N LEU A 45 -5.33 -8.71 -10.80
CA LEU A 45 -4.98 -10.05 -11.29
C LEU A 45 -4.92 -11.09 -10.17
N ILE A 46 -4.54 -10.70 -8.96
CA ILE A 46 -4.46 -11.60 -7.80
C ILE A 46 -5.76 -11.65 -6.97
N GLY A 47 -6.78 -10.88 -7.38
CA GLY A 47 -8.11 -10.88 -6.78
C GLY A 47 -8.25 -10.00 -5.54
N GLU A 48 -7.46 -8.93 -5.44
CA GLU A 48 -7.56 -7.87 -4.42
C GLU A 48 -7.59 -8.42 -2.98
N ARG A 49 -6.72 -9.40 -2.71
CA ARG A 49 -6.65 -10.11 -1.44
C ARG A 49 -5.22 -10.56 -1.14
N THR A 50 -4.94 -10.79 0.14
CA THR A 50 -3.72 -11.48 0.54
C THR A 50 -3.79 -12.94 0.08
N THR A 51 -2.83 -13.36 -0.73
CA THR A 51 -2.70 -14.75 -1.19
C THR A 51 -2.01 -15.61 -0.13
N GLY A 52 -2.13 -16.94 -0.23
CA GLY A 52 -1.44 -17.85 0.69
C GLY A 52 0.09 -17.72 0.63
N SER A 53 0.65 -17.54 -0.58
CA SER A 53 2.09 -17.30 -0.73
C SER A 53 2.53 -15.97 -0.13
N ALA A 54 1.71 -14.91 -0.24
CA ALA A 54 1.99 -13.64 0.40
C ALA A 54 1.99 -13.77 1.93
N MET A 55 1.02 -14.47 2.51
CA MET A 55 0.97 -14.70 3.96
C MET A 55 2.18 -15.49 4.48
N HIS A 56 2.56 -16.59 3.82
CA HIS A 56 3.75 -17.35 4.21
C HIS A 56 5.03 -16.51 4.13
N ALA A 57 5.17 -15.67 3.10
CA ALA A 57 6.31 -14.77 2.99
C ALA A 57 6.31 -13.70 4.10
N THR A 58 5.13 -13.20 4.50
CA THR A 58 4.98 -12.28 5.62
C THR A 58 5.42 -12.92 6.94
N GLU A 59 4.98 -14.14 7.24
CA GLU A 59 5.39 -14.87 8.45
C GLU A 59 6.91 -15.06 8.53
N ALA A 60 7.52 -15.45 7.41
CA ALA A 60 8.98 -15.57 7.32
C ALA A 60 9.69 -14.22 7.54
N ALA A 61 9.21 -13.14 6.91
CA ALA A 61 9.78 -11.81 7.07
C ALA A 61 9.67 -11.30 8.52
N VAL A 62 8.55 -11.57 9.21
CA VAL A 62 8.39 -11.24 10.63
C VAL A 62 9.39 -12.00 11.49
N ALA A 63 9.58 -13.31 11.28
CA ALA A 63 10.56 -14.09 12.01
C ALA A 63 12.00 -13.58 11.79
N MET A 64 12.33 -13.19 10.56
CA MET A 64 13.64 -12.60 10.23
C MET A 64 13.85 -11.25 10.93
N LEU A 65 12.85 -10.36 10.92
CA LEU A 65 12.93 -9.07 11.59
C LEU A 65 13.02 -9.21 13.11
N ALA A 66 12.25 -10.13 13.70
CA ALA A 66 12.23 -10.38 15.14
C ALA A 66 13.54 -10.98 15.68
N SER A 67 14.27 -11.73 14.85
CA SER A 67 15.55 -12.33 15.22
C SER A 67 16.77 -11.47 14.84
N ALA A 68 16.58 -10.39 14.09
CA ALA A 68 17.65 -9.51 13.67
C ALA A 68 18.18 -8.66 14.84
N ARG A 69 19.50 -8.42 14.87
CA ARG A 69 20.12 -7.55 15.89
C ARG A 69 19.80 -6.07 15.69
N ASN A 70 19.72 -5.62 14.44
CA ASN A 70 19.49 -4.23 14.08
C ASN A 70 18.53 -4.15 12.86
N PRO A 71 17.25 -4.54 13.02
CA PRO A 71 16.29 -4.47 11.93
C PRO A 71 15.99 -3.00 11.56
N VAL A 72 15.86 -2.72 10.26
CA VAL A 72 15.52 -1.39 9.74
C VAL A 72 14.37 -1.53 8.74
N ILE A 73 13.37 -0.65 8.85
CA ILE A 73 12.25 -0.55 7.90
C ILE A 73 12.39 0.76 7.14
N SER A 74 12.45 0.68 5.81
CA SER A 74 12.52 1.86 4.95
C SER A 74 11.12 2.42 4.67
N VAL A 75 11.01 3.74 4.66
CA VAL A 75 9.75 4.46 4.38
C VAL A 75 9.99 5.43 3.22
N ASN A 76 9.18 5.31 2.17
CA ASN A 76 9.13 6.26 1.07
C ASN A 76 7.79 7.03 1.07
N GLY A 77 7.62 7.96 0.13
CA GLY A 77 6.42 8.78 0.05
C GLY A 77 5.10 8.01 -0.12
N ASN A 78 5.09 6.92 -0.91
CA ASN A 78 3.89 6.09 -1.05
C ASN A 78 3.58 5.34 0.25
N VAL A 79 4.59 4.82 0.93
CA VAL A 79 4.41 4.16 2.24
C VAL A 79 3.85 5.16 3.25
N ALA A 80 4.45 6.35 3.34
CA ALA A 80 4.01 7.41 4.26
C ALA A 80 2.57 7.89 3.97
N ALA A 81 2.15 7.96 2.71
CA ALA A 81 0.78 8.35 2.36
C ALA A 81 -0.25 7.26 2.69
N LEU A 82 0.10 5.99 2.51
CA LEU A 82 -0.85 4.87 2.55
C LEU A 82 -0.95 4.20 3.92
N VAL A 83 0.17 4.06 4.65
CA VAL A 83 0.24 3.33 5.92
C VAL A 83 1.08 4.08 6.98
N PRO A 84 0.72 5.34 7.34
CA PRO A 84 1.45 6.13 8.33
C PRO A 84 1.27 5.64 9.79
N GLY A 85 0.22 4.88 10.09
CA GLY A 85 -0.14 4.42 11.43
C GLY A 85 -1.59 3.95 11.52
#